data_AF-A0AAD4KES9-F1
#
_entry.id   AF-A0AAD4KES9-F1
#
_cell.length_a   1.000
_cell.length_b   1.000
_cell.length_c   1.000
_cell.angle_alpha   90.00
_cell.angle_beta   90.00
_cell.angle_gamma   90.00
#
_symmetry.space_group_name_H-M   'P 1'
#
loop_
_entity.id
_entity.type
_entity.pdbx_description
1 polymer ?
#
loop_
_entity_poly.entity_id
_entity_poly.type
_entity_poly.pdbx_seq_one_letter_code
_entity_poly.pdbx_strand_id
1 'polypeptide(L)'
;MSEKSNMIGTQGGDLTQKPHGLNKRMGGLNKRIDDLKKTTDILKETMDDLEKSTDNLKEWLMITRMDELGYAARHKNSFFLADLKTDVEAIAWAQGNTEHKYRQYAAILGLEEMYGLSLSRCRSLVRTAPEKIIRIANKRSDLRHFFWYQESRYYQEKEIKEGIKDMKTICTDIITLWKYSEPRHLNDKIMAKVAEFDRLLQEYHKVRGRCDSSIKHPAASGNQVR
;
A
#
# COMPACT_ATOMS: atom_id res chain seq x y z
N MET A 1 -58.67 -84.82 -36.65
CA MET A 1 -57.32 -84.35 -36.32
C MET A 1 -57.19 -82.92 -36.80
N SER A 2 -57.50 -81.99 -35.91
CA SER A 2 -57.52 -80.55 -36.13
C SER A 2 -56.54 -79.92 -35.12
N GLU A 3 -56.14 -78.68 -35.38
CA GLU A 3 -55.38 -77.80 -34.49
C GLU A 3 -53.90 -78.12 -34.29
N LYS A 4 -53.04 -77.51 -35.12
CA LYS A 4 -51.68 -77.04 -34.73
C LYS A 4 -51.00 -76.31 -35.90
N SER A 5 -51.56 -75.17 -36.33
CA SER A 5 -50.80 -74.25 -37.20
C SER A 5 -51.47 -72.88 -37.22
N ASN A 6 -51.20 -72.05 -36.20
CA ASN A 6 -51.45 -70.60 -36.24
C ASN A 6 -50.91 -69.96 -34.96
N MET A 7 -49.58 -69.82 -34.82
CA MET A 7 -49.01 -69.01 -33.73
C MET A 7 -47.55 -68.55 -33.97
N ILE A 8 -47.16 -68.22 -35.21
CA ILE A 8 -45.79 -67.72 -35.51
C ILE A 8 -45.83 -66.47 -36.41
N GLY A 9 -46.71 -65.50 -36.11
CA GLY A 9 -46.98 -64.40 -37.05
C GLY A 9 -47.16 -63.01 -36.45
N THR A 10 -46.62 -62.70 -35.25
CA THR A 10 -46.89 -61.38 -34.63
C THR A 10 -45.76 -60.80 -33.77
N GLN A 11 -44.52 -61.30 -33.85
CA GLN A 11 -43.39 -60.74 -33.09
C GLN A 11 -42.36 -59.94 -33.91
N GLY A 12 -42.64 -59.65 -35.19
CA GLY A 12 -41.74 -58.86 -36.05
C GLY A 12 -41.87 -57.34 -35.95
N GLY A 13 -42.92 -56.82 -35.29
CA GLY A 13 -43.24 -55.38 -35.26
C GLY A 13 -42.60 -54.56 -34.13
N ASP A 14 -42.00 -55.20 -33.12
CA ASP A 14 -41.52 -54.53 -31.89
C ASP A 14 -40.00 -54.19 -31.92
N LEU A 15 -39.25 -54.73 -32.88
CA LEU A 15 -37.79 -54.52 -32.95
C LEU A 15 -37.38 -53.24 -33.68
N THR A 16 -38.22 -52.68 -34.55
CA THR A 16 -37.92 -51.44 -35.30
C THR A 16 -38.37 -50.17 -34.56
N GLN A 17 -39.29 -50.26 -33.60
CA GLN A 17 -39.71 -49.11 -32.78
C GLN A 17 -38.75 -48.81 -31.61
N LYS A 18 -38.10 -49.83 -31.02
CA LYS A 18 -37.12 -49.65 -29.94
C LYS A 18 -35.92 -48.75 -30.30
N PRO A 19 -35.29 -48.87 -31.48
CA PRO A 19 -34.20 -48.00 -31.90
C PRO A 19 -34.64 -46.53 -32.01
N HIS A 20 -35.85 -46.26 -32.49
CA HIS A 20 -36.35 -44.90 -32.66
C HIS A 20 -36.58 -44.20 -31.31
N GLY A 21 -37.18 -44.91 -30.35
CA GLY A 21 -37.35 -44.41 -28.98
C GLY A 21 -36.02 -44.12 -28.27
N LEU A 22 -35.02 -44.98 -28.46
CA LEU A 22 -33.67 -44.77 -27.94
C LEU A 22 -33.00 -43.55 -28.55
N ASN A 23 -33.11 -43.35 -29.86
CA ASN A 23 -32.49 -42.22 -30.55
C ASN A 23 -33.10 -40.88 -30.08
N LYS A 24 -34.42 -40.83 -29.89
CA LYS A 24 -35.10 -39.64 -29.33
C LYS A 24 -34.64 -39.34 -27.89
N ARG A 25 -34.50 -40.37 -27.05
CA ARG A 25 -33.98 -40.22 -25.68
C ARG A 25 -32.53 -39.74 -25.67
N MET A 26 -31.70 -40.29 -26.56
CA MET A 26 -30.29 -39.89 -26.69
C MET A 26 -30.16 -38.43 -27.15
N GLY A 27 -30.97 -38.01 -28.13
CA GLY A 27 -31.03 -36.60 -28.54
C GLY A 27 -31.49 -35.67 -27.40
N GLY A 28 -32.48 -36.09 -26.61
CA GLY A 28 -32.90 -35.36 -25.42
C GLY A 28 -31.83 -35.27 -24.33
N LEU A 29 -31.07 -36.34 -24.11
CA LEU A 29 -29.94 -36.36 -23.19
C LEU A 29 -28.80 -35.45 -23.65
N ASN A 30 -28.45 -35.48 -24.94
CA ASN A 30 -27.41 -34.60 -25.51
C ASN A 30 -27.78 -33.13 -25.32
N LYS A 31 -29.04 -32.74 -25.58
CA LYS A 31 -29.50 -31.37 -25.35
C LYS A 31 -29.35 -30.96 -23.87
N ARG A 32 -29.73 -31.83 -22.93
CA ARG A 32 -29.57 -31.57 -21.49
C ARG A 32 -28.10 -31.45 -21.09
N ILE A 33 -27.21 -32.26 -21.67
CA ILE A 33 -25.76 -32.17 -21.45
C ILE A 33 -25.23 -30.82 -21.94
N ASP A 34 -25.65 -30.36 -23.12
CA ASP A 34 -25.22 -29.08 -23.66
C ASP A 34 -25.74 -27.89 -22.83
N ASP A 35 -26.98 -27.96 -22.35
CA ASP A 35 -27.56 -26.95 -21.45
C ASP A 35 -26.83 -26.91 -20.09
N LEU A 36 -26.45 -28.08 -19.54
CA LEU A 36 -25.64 -28.17 -18.31
C LEU A 36 -24.23 -27.61 -18.50
N LYS A 37 -23.59 -27.83 -19.66
CA LYS A 37 -22.29 -27.24 -19.97
C LYS A 37 -22.36 -25.71 -19.99
N LYS A 38 -23.34 -25.14 -20.70
CA LYS A 38 -23.57 -23.69 -20.72
C LYS A 38 -23.79 -23.12 -19.32
N THR A 39 -24.59 -23.79 -18.50
CA THR A 39 -24.82 -23.38 -17.11
C THR A 39 -23.53 -23.42 -16.28
N THR A 40 -22.70 -24.44 -16.48
CA THR A 40 -21.40 -24.58 -15.80
C THR A 40 -20.44 -23.46 -16.20
N ASP A 41 -20.40 -23.09 -17.48
CA ASP A 41 -19.53 -22.01 -17.96
C ASP A 41 -19.96 -20.64 -17.41
N ILE A 42 -21.27 -20.35 -17.37
CA ILE A 42 -21.81 -19.14 -16.73
C ILE A 42 -21.45 -19.11 -15.24
N LEU A 43 -21.59 -20.24 -14.53
CA LEU A 43 -21.25 -20.30 -13.10
C LEU A 43 -19.77 -19.99 -12.85
N LYS A 44 -18.86 -20.46 -13.70
CA LYS A 44 -17.43 -20.12 -13.59
C LYS A 44 -17.20 -18.62 -13.76
N GLU A 45 -17.78 -18.01 -14.78
CA GLU A 45 -17.67 -16.56 -15.01
C GLU A 45 -18.19 -15.75 -13.80
N THR A 46 -19.33 -16.15 -13.24
CA THR A 46 -19.86 -15.48 -12.03
C THR A 46 -18.96 -15.66 -10.80
N MET A 47 -18.27 -16.80 -10.69
CA MET A 47 -17.35 -17.06 -9.58
C MET A 47 -16.10 -16.19 -9.71
N ASP A 48 -15.55 -16.05 -10.91
CA ASP A 48 -14.41 -15.17 -11.19
C ASP A 48 -14.74 -13.69 -10.89
N ASP A 49 -15.96 -13.24 -11.22
CA ASP A 49 -16.39 -11.86 -10.95
C ASP A 49 -16.65 -11.60 -9.45
N LEU A 50 -17.17 -12.60 -8.72
CA LEU A 50 -17.29 -12.53 -7.26
C LEU A 50 -15.91 -12.47 -6.59
N GLU A 51 -14.93 -13.19 -7.11
CA GLU A 51 -13.55 -13.15 -6.61
C GLU A 51 -12.94 -11.76 -6.80
N LYS A 52 -13.04 -11.17 -8.01
CA LYS A 52 -12.61 -9.79 -8.27
C LYS A 52 -13.31 -8.77 -7.37
N SER A 53 -14.62 -8.93 -7.17
CA SER A 53 -15.41 -8.03 -6.31
C SER A 53 -14.97 -8.12 -4.85
N THR A 54 -14.66 -9.33 -4.38
CA THR A 54 -14.13 -9.56 -3.03
C THR A 54 -12.76 -8.91 -2.86
N ASP A 55 -11.89 -8.97 -3.86
CA ASP A 55 -10.58 -8.32 -3.82
C ASP A 55 -10.69 -6.80 -3.84
N ASN A 56 -11.57 -6.22 -4.64
CA ASN A 56 -11.87 -4.79 -4.63
C ASN A 56 -12.41 -4.33 -3.25
N LEU A 57 -13.29 -5.12 -2.62
CA LEU A 57 -13.79 -4.82 -1.27
C LEU A 57 -12.67 -4.86 -0.21
N LYS A 58 -11.74 -5.82 -0.31
CA LYS A 58 -10.57 -5.89 0.58
C LYS A 58 -9.61 -4.72 0.37
N GLU A 59 -9.47 -4.22 -0.85
CA GLU A 59 -8.71 -3.00 -1.16
C GLU A 59 -9.39 -1.78 -0.54
N TRP A 60 -10.70 -1.62 -0.76
CA TRP A 60 -11.47 -0.53 -0.16
C TRP A 60 -11.41 -0.53 1.37
N LEU A 61 -11.60 -1.68 2.01
CA LEU A 61 -11.49 -1.80 3.46
C LEU A 61 -10.09 -1.42 3.97
N MET A 62 -9.05 -1.70 3.19
CA MET A 62 -7.68 -1.30 3.51
C MET A 62 -7.50 0.22 3.40
N ILE A 63 -7.97 0.83 2.31
CA ILE A 63 -7.90 2.28 2.11
C ILE A 63 -8.62 2.97 3.27
N THR A 64 -9.85 2.56 3.57
CA THR A 64 -10.63 3.11 4.67
C THR A 64 -9.93 2.93 6.01
N ARG A 65 -9.34 1.77 6.30
CA ARG A 65 -8.63 1.54 7.56
C ARG A 65 -7.32 2.32 7.66
N MET A 66 -6.60 2.49 6.55
CA MET A 66 -5.42 3.36 6.50
C MET A 66 -5.80 4.82 6.63
N ASP A 67 -6.94 5.22 6.09
CA ASP A 67 -7.50 6.55 6.29
C ASP A 67 -7.99 6.75 7.72
N GLU A 68 -8.60 5.76 8.37
CA GLU A 68 -9.00 5.82 9.79
C GLU A 68 -7.80 5.86 10.72
N LEU A 69 -6.78 5.02 10.49
CA LEU A 69 -5.52 5.05 11.26
C LEU A 69 -4.78 6.36 11.01
N GLY A 70 -4.74 6.80 9.75
CA GLY A 70 -4.22 8.11 9.35
C GLY A 70 -5.00 9.24 10.00
N TYR A 71 -6.33 9.15 10.10
CA TYR A 71 -7.22 10.14 10.67
C TYR A 71 -7.10 10.19 12.21
N ALA A 72 -7.02 9.03 12.86
CA ALA A 72 -6.73 8.92 14.29
C ALA A 72 -5.34 9.46 14.66
N ALA A 73 -4.35 9.28 13.76
CA ALA A 73 -3.04 9.91 13.88
C ALA A 73 -3.11 11.44 13.63
N ARG A 74 -3.90 11.88 12.63
CA ARG A 74 -4.13 13.30 12.30
C ARG A 74 -4.84 14.08 13.41
N HIS A 75 -5.74 13.44 14.17
CA HIS A 75 -6.56 14.10 15.20
C HIS A 75 -5.94 14.09 16.60
N LYS A 76 -4.80 13.43 16.78
CA LYS A 76 -3.91 13.63 17.93
C LYS A 76 -2.85 14.70 17.64
N ASN A 77 -3.28 15.85 17.13
CA ASN A 77 -2.61 17.14 17.29
C ASN A 77 -1.09 17.19 17.06
N SER A 78 -0.58 16.60 15.97
CA SER A 78 0.71 16.99 15.41
C SER A 78 0.78 16.67 13.92
N PHE A 79 0.95 17.71 13.12
CA PHE A 79 1.27 17.67 11.69
C PHE A 79 2.22 16.52 11.34
N PHE A 80 1.77 15.50 10.61
CA PHE A 80 2.59 14.57 9.77
C PHE A 80 4.04 14.27 10.24
N LEU A 81 4.29 14.13 11.54
CA LEU A 81 5.65 13.86 12.01
C LEU A 81 5.85 12.36 11.91
N ALA A 82 6.87 11.96 11.17
CA ALA A 82 7.31 10.58 11.13
C ALA A 82 7.60 10.09 12.56
N ASP A 83 7.13 8.90 12.92
CA ASP A 83 7.42 8.25 14.19
C ASP A 83 7.90 6.83 13.96
N LEU A 84 9.22 6.68 13.96
CA LEU A 84 9.90 5.41 13.69
C LEU A 84 9.40 4.29 14.61
N LYS A 85 9.08 4.61 15.87
CA LYS A 85 8.62 3.59 16.82
C LYS A 85 7.26 3.07 16.41
N THR A 86 6.32 3.98 16.16
CA THR A 86 4.97 3.65 15.70
C THR A 86 5.01 2.90 14.36
N ASP A 87 5.85 3.32 13.40
CA ASP A 87 5.96 2.67 12.10
C ASP A 87 6.55 1.25 12.19
N VAL A 88 7.57 1.05 13.03
CA VAL A 88 8.15 -0.30 13.27
C VAL A 88 7.15 -1.23 13.94
N GLU A 89 6.36 -0.73 14.90
CA GLU A 89 5.28 -1.48 15.55
C GLU A 89 4.18 -1.86 14.55
N ALA A 90 3.78 -0.93 13.68
CA ALA A 90 2.81 -1.19 12.62
C ALA A 90 3.27 -2.28 11.64
N ILE A 91 4.54 -2.28 11.24
CA ILE A 91 5.12 -3.35 10.41
C ILE A 91 5.18 -4.68 11.16
N ALA A 92 5.56 -4.67 12.43
CA ALA A 92 5.58 -5.90 13.25
C ALA A 92 4.17 -6.51 13.34
N TRP A 93 3.15 -5.69 13.55
CA TRP A 93 1.75 -6.11 13.52
C TRP A 93 1.35 -6.66 12.14
N ALA A 94 1.70 -5.96 11.06
CA ALA A 94 1.39 -6.40 9.70
C ALA A 94 2.02 -7.76 9.35
N GLN A 95 3.25 -8.01 9.81
CA GLN A 95 3.93 -9.30 9.60
C GLN A 95 3.27 -10.46 10.37
N GLY A 96 2.61 -10.19 11.49
CA GLY A 96 1.83 -11.19 12.24
C GLY A 96 0.49 -11.55 11.58
N ASN A 97 0.01 -10.74 10.63
CA ASN A 97 -1.26 -10.94 9.93
C ASN A 97 -0.97 -11.38 8.47
N THR A 98 -1.04 -12.69 8.22
CA THR A 98 -0.50 -13.34 7.01
C THR A 98 -1.31 -13.16 5.72
N GLU A 99 -2.51 -12.56 5.79
CA GLU A 99 -3.44 -12.48 4.65
C GLU A 99 -2.92 -11.66 3.47
N HIS A 100 -1.90 -10.81 3.66
CA HIS A 100 -1.45 -9.88 2.62
C HIS A 100 0.07 -9.70 2.55
N LYS A 101 0.80 -10.73 2.10
CA LYS A 101 2.27 -10.68 1.90
C LYS A 101 2.74 -9.50 1.05
N TYR A 102 2.01 -9.13 0.00
CA TYR A 102 2.35 -7.97 -0.84
C TYR A 102 2.29 -6.65 -0.06
N ARG A 103 1.27 -6.46 0.79
CA ARG A 103 1.11 -5.26 1.62
C ARG A 103 2.24 -5.15 2.64
N GLN A 104 2.65 -6.28 3.22
CA GLN A 104 3.81 -6.31 4.12
C GLN A 104 5.08 -5.85 3.39
N TYR A 105 5.33 -6.37 2.18
CA TYR A 105 6.49 -5.97 1.38
C TYR A 105 6.48 -4.48 1.03
N ALA A 106 5.34 -3.95 0.57
CA ALA A 106 5.19 -2.53 0.25
C ALA A 106 5.38 -1.62 1.49
N ALA A 107 4.83 -2.01 2.65
CA ALA A 107 5.02 -1.27 3.90
C ALA A 107 6.49 -1.27 4.36
N ILE A 108 7.17 -2.40 4.21
CA ILE A 108 8.60 -2.51 4.51
C ILE A 108 9.41 -1.58 3.59
N LEU A 109 9.21 -1.66 2.28
CA LEU A 109 9.88 -0.76 1.34
C LEU A 109 9.60 0.71 1.64
N GLY A 110 8.34 1.05 1.94
CA GLY A 110 7.94 2.40 2.32
C GLY A 110 8.71 2.91 3.54
N LEU A 111 8.79 2.11 4.61
CA LEU A 111 9.58 2.43 5.80
C LEU A 111 11.06 2.57 5.46
N GLU A 112 11.64 1.61 4.75
CA GLU A 112 13.07 1.61 4.44
C GLU A 112 13.48 2.85 3.64
N GLU A 113 12.62 3.26 2.73
CA GLU A 113 12.80 4.42 1.87
C GLU A 113 12.52 5.73 2.63
N MET A 114 11.54 5.77 3.56
CA MET A 114 11.26 6.93 4.42
C MET A 114 12.44 7.27 5.33
N TYR A 115 13.00 6.25 6.01
CA TYR A 115 14.08 6.45 6.97
C TYR A 115 15.48 6.28 6.36
N GLY A 116 15.59 5.75 5.15
CA GLY A 116 16.86 5.39 4.50
C GLY A 116 17.63 4.31 5.27
N LEU A 117 16.92 3.38 5.89
CA LEU A 117 17.45 2.33 6.76
C LEU A 117 16.67 1.03 6.55
N SER A 118 17.33 -0.13 6.55
CA SER A 118 16.61 -1.41 6.49
C SER A 118 15.70 -1.62 7.70
N LEU A 119 14.63 -2.41 7.58
CA LEU A 119 13.70 -2.71 8.69
C LEU A 119 14.45 -3.26 9.92
N SER A 120 15.42 -4.13 9.69
CA SER A 120 16.28 -4.67 10.75
C SER A 120 17.05 -3.59 11.49
N ARG A 121 17.55 -2.56 10.78
CA ARG A 121 18.22 -1.40 11.38
C ARG A 121 17.24 -0.52 12.13
N CYS A 122 16.06 -0.26 11.58
CA CYS A 122 15.00 0.48 12.26
C CYS A 122 14.62 -0.17 13.61
N ARG A 123 14.42 -1.50 13.62
CA ARG A 123 14.15 -2.27 14.85
C ARG A 123 15.27 -2.16 15.87
N SER A 124 16.51 -2.29 15.42
CA SER A 124 17.67 -2.13 16.28
C SER A 124 17.71 -0.74 16.89
N LEU A 125 17.48 0.30 16.08
CA LEU A 125 17.49 1.70 16.50
C LEU A 125 16.43 1.94 17.58
N VAL A 126 15.17 1.56 17.32
CA VAL A 126 14.05 1.72 18.27
C VAL A 126 14.34 1.05 19.63
N ARG A 127 15.04 -0.09 19.62
CA ARG A 127 15.32 -0.84 20.85
C ARG A 127 16.48 -0.27 21.68
N THR A 128 17.52 0.24 21.03
CA THR A 128 18.80 0.54 21.72
C THR A 128 19.24 1.99 21.63
N ALA A 129 18.67 2.80 20.74
CA ALA A 129 19.10 4.17 20.56
C ALA A 129 18.52 5.11 21.63
N PRO A 130 19.31 6.09 22.11
CA PRO A 130 18.77 7.18 22.89
C PRO A 130 17.67 7.93 22.13
N GLU A 131 16.70 8.47 22.86
CA GLU A 131 15.56 9.23 22.32
C GLU A 131 15.97 10.34 21.34
N LYS A 132 17.13 10.97 21.57
CA LYS A 132 17.65 12.02 20.70
C LYS A 132 18.01 11.50 19.30
N ILE A 133 18.52 10.27 19.19
CA ILE A 133 18.83 9.63 17.90
C ILE A 133 17.55 9.23 17.18
N ILE A 134 16.54 8.73 17.91
CA ILE A 134 15.21 8.44 17.34
C ILE A 134 14.59 9.71 16.75
N ARG A 135 14.63 10.83 17.48
CA ARG A 135 14.17 12.12 16.96
C ARG A 135 14.89 12.55 15.68
N ILE A 136 16.20 12.33 15.56
CA ILE A 136 16.94 12.64 14.31
C ILE A 136 16.49 11.73 13.16
N ALA A 137 16.22 10.46 13.41
CA ALA A 137 15.68 9.55 12.40
C ALA A 137 14.28 9.98 11.93
N ASN A 138 13.41 10.41 12.85
CA ASN A 138 12.10 10.97 12.54
C ASN A 138 12.22 12.24 11.68
N LYS A 139 13.06 13.21 12.09
CA LYS A 139 13.33 14.42 11.29
C LYS A 139 13.84 14.11 9.88
N ARG A 140 14.63 13.05 9.70
CA ARG A 140 15.09 12.62 8.36
C ARG A 140 13.93 12.23 7.46
N SER A 141 12.94 11.50 7.98
CA SER A 141 11.74 11.13 7.24
C SER A 141 10.88 12.36 6.92
N ASP A 142 10.75 13.29 7.86
CA ASP A 142 10.06 14.57 7.61
C ASP A 142 10.68 15.35 6.45
N LEU A 143 12.02 15.40 6.35
CA LEU A 143 12.75 16.01 5.24
C LEU A 143 12.45 15.36 3.89
N ARG A 144 12.02 14.10 3.89
CA ARG A 144 11.57 13.42 2.68
C ARG A 144 10.18 13.90 2.30
N HIS A 145 9.24 13.98 3.24
CA HIS A 145 7.92 14.53 2.98
C HIS A 145 7.98 15.99 2.52
N PHE A 146 8.85 16.82 3.10
CA PHE A 146 9.07 18.19 2.64
C PHE A 146 9.48 18.26 1.17
N PHE A 147 10.33 17.34 0.70
CA PHE A 147 10.75 17.29 -0.70
C PHE A 147 9.58 17.05 -1.67
N TRP A 148 8.68 16.12 -1.34
CA TRP A 148 7.51 15.81 -2.18
C TRP A 148 6.53 16.98 -2.28
N TYR A 149 6.33 17.73 -1.19
CA TYR A 149 5.52 18.96 -1.24
C TYR A 149 6.20 20.10 -2.02
N GLN A 150 7.53 20.13 -2.04
CA GLN A 150 8.33 21.18 -2.71
C GLN A 150 8.65 20.90 -4.18
N GLU A 151 8.33 19.72 -4.71
CA GLU A 151 8.31 19.50 -6.17
C GLU A 151 7.17 20.26 -6.86
N SER A 152 6.23 20.83 -6.10
CA SER A 152 5.38 21.90 -6.63
C SER A 152 6.27 23.04 -7.15
N ARG A 153 5.99 23.52 -8.38
CA ARG A 153 6.84 24.47 -9.13
C ARG A 153 7.25 25.75 -8.38
N TYR A 154 6.64 26.03 -7.23
CA TYR A 154 6.87 27.20 -6.38
C TYR A 154 8.16 27.17 -5.55
N TYR A 155 8.73 26.00 -5.25
CA TYR A 155 9.89 25.88 -4.34
C TYR A 155 11.12 25.24 -5.00
N GLN A 156 11.35 25.54 -6.28
CA GLN A 156 12.50 25.02 -7.03
C GLN A 156 13.83 25.76 -6.74
N GLU A 157 13.91 26.53 -5.66
CA GLU A 157 15.16 27.19 -5.29
C GLU A 157 16.22 26.12 -5.00
N LYS A 158 17.29 26.14 -5.81
CA LYS A 158 18.43 25.22 -5.72
C LYS A 158 18.99 25.13 -4.30
N GLU A 159 18.98 26.25 -3.57
CA GLU A 159 19.44 26.36 -2.19
C GLU A 159 18.61 25.50 -1.22
N ILE A 160 17.29 25.45 -1.39
CA ILE A 160 16.38 24.66 -0.55
C ILE A 160 16.63 23.16 -0.78
N LYS A 161 16.77 22.75 -2.04
CA LYS A 161 17.04 21.35 -2.40
C LYS A 161 18.38 20.87 -1.86
N GLU A 162 19.45 21.67 -2.00
CA GLU A 162 20.76 21.31 -1.47
C GLU A 162 20.75 21.29 0.06
N GLY A 163 20.09 22.26 0.72
CA GLY A 163 19.93 22.26 2.18
C GLY A 163 19.21 21.02 2.71
N ILE A 164 18.14 20.55 2.05
CA ILE A 164 17.46 19.29 2.41
C ILE A 164 18.39 18.09 2.24
N LYS A 165 19.18 18.05 1.17
CA LYS A 165 20.14 16.97 0.92
C LYS A 165 21.26 16.95 1.96
N ASP A 166 21.78 18.11 2.36
CA ASP A 166 22.79 18.24 3.42
C ASP A 166 22.22 17.78 4.76
N MET A 167 21.00 18.21 5.12
CA MET A 167 20.34 17.76 6.34
C MET A 167 20.11 16.24 6.36
N LYS A 168 19.71 15.62 5.23
CA LYS A 168 19.60 14.15 5.11
C LYS A 168 20.94 13.45 5.28
N THR A 169 22.01 14.05 4.77
CA THR A 169 23.38 13.53 4.90
C THR A 169 23.81 13.57 6.36
N ILE A 170 23.60 14.69 7.06
CA ILE A 170 23.92 14.81 8.49
C ILE A 170 23.11 13.83 9.35
N CYS A 171 21.81 13.63 9.07
CA CYS A 171 21.03 12.59 9.75
C CYS A 171 21.66 11.20 9.55
N THR A 172 22.12 10.88 8.34
CA THR A 172 22.78 9.61 8.02
C THR A 172 24.09 9.47 8.80
N ASP A 173 24.89 10.53 8.86
CA ASP A 173 26.14 10.56 9.62
C ASP A 173 25.89 10.35 11.12
N ILE A 174 24.89 11.03 11.70
CA ILE A 174 24.52 10.88 13.12
C ILE A 174 24.16 9.43 13.43
N ILE A 175 23.28 8.83 12.63
CA ILE A 175 22.82 7.45 12.82
C ILE A 175 24.00 6.47 12.67
N THR A 176 24.88 6.72 11.71
CA THR A 176 26.07 5.91 11.45
C THR A 176 27.08 6.02 12.59
N LEU A 177 27.41 7.25 13.02
CA LEU A 177 28.32 7.50 14.13
C LEU A 177 27.81 6.86 15.41
N TRP A 178 26.51 6.97 15.72
CA TRP A 178 25.94 6.32 16.89
C TRP A 178 26.09 4.80 16.83
N LYS A 179 25.85 4.18 15.67
CA LYS A 179 25.96 2.72 15.50
C LYS A 179 27.38 2.21 15.77
N TYR A 180 28.40 2.97 15.39
CA TYR A 180 29.81 2.59 15.57
C TYR A 180 30.44 3.16 16.85
N SER A 181 29.72 3.99 17.60
CA SER A 181 30.15 4.47 18.91
C SER A 181 29.83 3.41 19.96
N GLU A 182 30.65 3.33 21.01
CA GLU A 182 30.31 2.43 22.12
C GLU A 182 28.92 2.79 22.67
N PRO A 183 28.06 1.79 22.99
CA PRO A 183 26.62 1.98 23.17
C PRO A 183 26.17 2.93 24.30
N ARG A 184 27.08 3.57 25.02
CA ARG A 184 26.79 4.22 26.30
C ARG A 184 26.90 5.74 26.30
N HIS A 185 27.59 6.35 25.32
CA HIS A 185 27.76 7.80 25.32
C HIS A 185 27.55 8.42 23.93
N LEU A 186 26.66 9.40 23.89
CA LEU A 186 26.62 10.41 22.83
C LEU A 186 27.98 11.13 22.87
N ASN A 187 28.89 10.75 21.98
CA ASN A 187 30.19 11.40 21.92
C ASN A 187 30.06 12.82 21.34
N ASP A 188 31.06 13.64 21.59
CA ASP A 188 31.11 15.04 21.14
C ASP A 188 30.93 15.16 19.62
N LYS A 189 31.36 14.14 18.86
CA LYS A 189 31.18 14.10 17.39
C LYS A 189 29.71 14.04 16.99
N ILE A 190 28.90 13.19 17.64
CA ILE A 190 27.46 13.12 17.39
C ILE A 190 26.80 14.44 17.78
N MET A 191 27.17 15.02 18.92
CA MET A 191 26.59 16.27 19.40
C MET A 191 26.93 17.45 18.49
N ALA A 192 28.15 17.50 17.95
CA ALA A 192 28.55 18.49 16.94
C ALA A 192 27.70 18.37 15.66
N LYS A 193 27.47 17.14 15.19
CA LYS A 193 26.60 16.89 14.02
C LYS A 193 25.14 17.25 14.27
N VAL A 194 24.62 17.02 15.48
CA VAL A 194 23.27 17.47 15.83
C VAL A 194 23.19 19.00 15.80
N ALA A 195 24.18 19.71 16.36
CA ALA A 195 24.20 21.17 16.33
C ALA A 195 24.29 21.71 14.89
N GLU A 196 25.07 21.05 14.03
CA GLU A 196 25.16 21.35 12.60
C GLU A 196 23.78 21.19 11.91
N PHE A 197 23.09 20.09 12.18
CA PHE A 197 21.73 19.85 11.69
C PHE A 197 20.74 20.94 12.14
N ASP A 198 20.73 21.25 13.44
CA ASP A 198 19.79 22.25 13.98
C ASP A 198 20.06 23.65 13.41
N ARG A 199 21.33 23.99 13.14
CA ARG A 199 21.71 25.24 12.43
C ARG A 199 21.13 25.26 11.02
N LEU A 200 21.33 24.20 10.22
CA LEU A 200 20.79 24.13 8.86
C LEU A 200 19.27 24.18 8.84
N LEU A 201 18.61 23.52 9.79
CA LEU A 201 17.15 23.56 9.91
C LEU A 201 16.65 24.99 10.19
N GLN A 202 17.33 25.74 11.05
CA GLN A 202 17.01 27.15 11.30
C GLN A 202 17.22 28.02 10.06
N GLU A 203 18.31 27.81 9.31
CA GLU A 203 18.58 28.51 8.04
C GLU A 203 17.50 28.22 7.00
N TYR A 204 17.12 26.96 6.86
CA TYR A 204 16.02 26.53 6.01
C TYR A 204 14.70 27.24 6.37
N HIS A 205 14.34 27.31 7.66
CA HIS A 205 13.14 28.01 8.09
C HIS A 205 13.19 29.52 7.78
N LYS A 206 14.36 30.15 7.87
CA LYS A 206 14.55 31.55 7.47
C LYS A 206 14.35 31.76 5.98
N VAL A 207 14.94 30.89 5.14
CA VAL A 207 14.78 30.95 3.67
C VAL A 207 13.31 30.78 3.32
N ARG A 208 12.66 29.75 3.85
CA ARG A 208 11.25 29.46 3.61
C ARG A 208 10.34 30.62 4.01
N GLY A 209 10.56 31.22 5.19
CA GLY A 209 9.77 32.38 5.63
C GLY A 209 9.88 33.58 4.69
N ARG A 210 11.01 33.75 3.98
CA ARG A 210 11.15 34.77 2.93
C ARG A 210 10.32 34.43 1.69
N CYS A 211 10.33 33.18 1.24
CA CYS A 211 9.53 32.72 0.08
C CYS A 211 8.02 32.86 0.35
N ASP A 212 7.55 32.54 1.56
CA ASP A 212 6.12 32.68 1.91
C ASP A 212 5.69 34.16 1.91
N SER A 213 6.61 35.07 2.24
CA SER A 213 6.34 36.52 2.25
C SER A 213 6.25 37.13 0.85
N SER A 214 6.95 36.59 -0.14
CA SER A 214 6.95 37.08 -1.53
C SER A 214 5.74 36.60 -2.34
N ILE A 215 5.04 35.56 -1.87
CA ILE A 215 3.81 35.02 -2.48
C ILE A 215 2.56 35.81 -2.06
N LYS A 216 2.67 36.78 -1.14
CA LYS A 216 1.55 37.68 -0.84
C LYS A 216 1.16 38.42 -2.12
N HIS A 217 0.03 38.00 -2.71
CA HIS A 217 -0.54 38.56 -3.92
C HIS A 217 -0.52 40.09 -3.84
N PRO A 218 -0.06 40.80 -4.90
CA PRO A 218 -0.14 42.24 -4.94
C PRO A 218 -1.59 42.60 -4.63
N ALA A 219 -1.78 43.34 -3.53
CA ALA A 219 -3.10 43.78 -3.09
C ALA A 219 -3.80 44.33 -4.32
N ALA A 220 -4.93 43.71 -4.71
CA ALA A 220 -5.70 44.15 -5.84
C ALA A 220 -5.94 45.65 -5.67
N SER A 221 -5.20 46.46 -6.43
CA SER A 221 -5.33 47.91 -6.38
C SER A 221 -6.70 48.19 -6.96
N GLY A 222 -7.68 48.26 -6.07
CA GLY A 222 -9.04 48.63 -6.40
C GLY A 222 -9.00 49.98 -7.08
N ASN A 223 -9.20 49.98 -8.39
CA ASN A 223 -9.70 51.14 -9.10
C ASN A 223 -11.07 51.46 -8.50
N GLN A 224 -11.08 52.37 -7.52
CA GLN A 224 -12.28 53.13 -7.21
C GLN A 224 -12.53 54.04 -8.41
N VAL A 225 -13.37 53.57 -9.32
CA VAL A 225 -14.04 54.43 -10.29
C VAL A 225 -14.95 55.37 -9.49
N ARG A 226 -14.64 56.67 -9.53
CA ARG A 226 -15.50 57.75 -9.07
C ARG A 226 -16.52 58.09 -10.15
#